data_AF-A0A6C9QID6-F1
#
_entry.id   AF-A0A6C9QID6-F1
#
_cell.length_a   1.000
_cell.length_b   1.000
_cell.length_c   1.000
_cell.angle_alpha   90.00
_cell.angle_beta   90.00
_cell.angle_gamma   90.00
#
_symmetry.space_group_name_H-M   'P 1'
#
loop_
_entity.id
_entity.type
_entity.pdbx_description
1 polymer ?
#
loop_
_entity_poly.entity_id
_entity_poly.type
_entity_poly.pdbx_seq_one_letter_code
_entity_poly.pdbx_strand_id
1 'polypeptide(L)' 'MRGLRPALSTFIFLLLITGGVYPLLTTALGQWWFPWQANGSLIREGDTVRGSALIGQNFTGNGYF' A
#
# COMPACT_ATOMS: atom_id res chain seq x y z
N MET A 1 40.74 -5.51 -8.23
CA MET A 1 39.40 -4.89 -8.34
C MET A 1 38.57 -5.47 -9.51
N ARG A 2 38.62 -6.79 -9.77
CA ARG A 2 37.71 -7.42 -10.75
C ARG A 2 36.45 -7.84 -10.00
N GLY A 3 35.28 -7.47 -10.52
CA GLY A 3 33.97 -7.81 -9.92
C GLY A 3 33.16 -6.63 -9.38
N LEU A 4 33.76 -5.46 -9.15
CA LEU A 4 33.02 -4.32 -8.58
C LEU A 4 31.95 -3.77 -9.54
N ARG A 5 32.24 -3.73 -10.85
CA ARG A 5 31.30 -3.29 -11.89
C ARG A 5 30.05 -4.20 -11.98
N PRO A 6 30.16 -5.54 -12.13
CA PRO A 6 28.97 -6.39 -12.15
C PRO A 6 28.23 -6.42 -10.81
N ALA A 7 28.93 -6.32 -9.67
CA ALA A 7 28.28 -6.26 -8.36
C ALA A 7 27.42 -4.98 -8.20
N LEU A 8 27.98 -3.80 -8.48
CA LEU A 8 27.24 -2.53 -8.41
C LEU A 8 26.11 -2.47 -9.45
N SER A 9 26.34 -2.96 -10.66
CA SER A 9 25.30 -2.97 -11.69
C SER A 9 24.13 -3.86 -11.29
N THR A 10 24.39 -5.03 -10.74
CA THR A 10 23.34 -5.94 -10.28
C THR A 10 22.58 -5.35 -9.11
N PHE A 11 23.30 -4.73 -8.16
CA PHE A 11 22.69 -4.04 -7.03
C PHE A 11 21.75 -2.92 -7.47
N ILE A 12 22.22 -2.01 -8.33
CA ILE A 12 21.40 -0.89 -8.83
C ILE A 12 20.23 -1.41 -9.65
N PHE A 13 20.44 -2.41 -10.50
CA PHE A 13 19.37 -3.01 -11.29
C PHE A 13 18.26 -3.59 -10.41
N LEU A 14 18.62 -4.39 -9.42
CA LEU A 14 17.65 -4.97 -8.50
C LEU A 14 16.97 -3.89 -7.65
N LEU A 15 17.71 -2.89 -7.17
CA LEU A 15 17.16 -1.75 -6.42
C LEU A 15 16.06 -1.05 -7.23
N LEU A 16 16.31 -0.76 -8.51
CA LEU A 16 15.34 -0.08 -9.37
C LEU A 16 14.13 -0.96 -9.67
N ILE A 17 14.32 -2.26 -9.87
CA ILE A 17 13.20 -3.17 -10.13
C ILE A 17 12.36 -3.35 -8.87
N THR A 18 12.95 -3.71 -7.74
CA THR A 18 12.19 -4.07 -6.53
C THR A 18 11.71 -2.85 -5.75
N GLY A 19 12.45 -1.74 -5.78
CA GLY A 19 12.10 -0.49 -5.10
C GLY A 19 11.35 0.51 -5.97
N GLY A 20 11.40 0.37 -7.31
CA GLY A 20 10.73 1.26 -8.25
C GLY A 20 9.63 0.56 -9.03
N VAL A 21 10.02 -0.36 -9.93
CA VAL A 21 9.08 -1.01 -10.85
C VAL A 21 8.00 -1.79 -10.09
N TYR A 22 8.39 -2.60 -9.11
CA TYR A 22 7.48 -3.43 -8.35
C TYR A 22 6.40 -2.63 -7.59
N PRO A 23 6.72 -1.65 -6.72
CA PRO A 23 5.69 -0.90 -6.00
C PRO A 23 4.82 -0.05 -6.92
N LEU A 24 5.37 0.51 -8.00
CA LEU A 24 4.58 1.27 -8.97
C LEU A 24 3.59 0.36 -9.71
N LEU A 25 4.05 -0.81 -10.17
CA LEU A 25 3.21 -1.77 -10.86
C LEU A 25 2.08 -2.28 -9.96
N THR A 26 2.39 -2.68 -8.71
CA THR A 26 1.38 -3.18 -7.78
C THR A 26 0.41 -2.08 -7.35
N THR A 27 0.88 -0.85 -7.15
CA THR A 27 0.02 0.30 -6.85
C THR A 27 -0.91 0.60 -8.02
N ALA A 28 -0.40 0.65 -9.25
CA ALA A 28 -1.20 0.94 -10.43
C ALA A 28 -2.26 -0.13 -10.67
N LEU A 29 -1.88 -1.41 -10.62
CA LEU A 29 -2.83 -2.53 -10.77
C LEU A 29 -3.83 -2.57 -9.62
N GLY A 30 -3.39 -2.32 -8.38
CA GLY A 30 -4.25 -2.27 -7.20
C GLY A 30 -5.30 -1.17 -7.29
N GLN A 31 -4.92 0.03 -7.72
CA GLN A 31 -5.87 1.13 -7.93
C GLN A 31 -6.81 0.87 -9.12
N TRP A 32 -6.31 0.23 -10.19
CA TRP A 32 -7.12 -0.06 -11.37
C TRP A 32 -8.19 -1.12 -11.10
N TRP A 33 -7.82 -2.23 -10.45
CA TRP A 33 -8.73 -3.36 -10.23
C TRP A 33 -9.47 -3.30 -8.90
N PHE A 34 -8.86 -2.76 -7.84
CA PHE A 34 -9.38 -2.80 -6.47
C PHE A 34 -9.27 -1.45 -5.76
N PRO A 35 -9.80 -0.35 -6.33
CA PRO A 35 -9.59 0.99 -5.78
C PRO A 35 -10.09 1.14 -4.35
N TRP A 36 -11.24 0.57 -3.97
CA TRP A 36 -11.75 0.73 -2.60
C TRP A 36 -10.84 0.07 -1.55
N GLN A 37 -10.39 -1.16 -1.80
CA GLN A 37 -9.47 -1.89 -0.92
C GLN A 37 -8.07 -1.26 -0.93
N ALA A 38 -7.54 -0.89 -2.10
CA ALA A 38 -6.23 -0.26 -2.24
C ALA A 38 -6.15 1.10 -1.52
N ASN A 39 -7.29 1.79 -1.35
CA ASN A 39 -7.40 3.02 -0.58
C ASN A 39 -7.83 2.79 0.89
N GLY A 40 -7.69 1.57 1.41
CA GLY A 40 -7.88 1.26 2.83
C GLY A 40 -9.31 0.91 3.23
N SER A 41 -10.18 0.57 2.27
CA SER A 41 -11.55 0.10 2.50
C SER A 41 -12.36 1.01 3.45
N LEU A 42 -12.24 2.32 3.21
CA LEU A 42 -12.81 3.34 4.07
C LEU A 42 -14.34 3.34 4.04
N ILE A 43 -14.95 3.55 5.20
CA ILE A 43 -16.37 3.82 5.37
C ILE A 43 -16.53 5.33 5.56
N ARG A 44 -17.36 5.95 4.73
CA ARG A 44 -17.61 7.40 4.70
C ARG A 44 -19.09 7.69 4.88
N GLU A 45 -19.38 8.75 5.62
CA GLU A 45 -20.72 9.36 5.70
C GLU A 45 -20.60 10.80 5.19
N GLY A 46 -21.08 11.03 3.97
CA GLY A 46 -20.77 12.26 3.24
C GLY A 46 -19.25 12.42 3.06
N ASP A 47 -18.71 13.56 3.50
CA ASP A 47 -17.28 13.85 3.41
C ASP A 47 -16.48 13.37 4.64
N THR A 48 -17.17 12.91 5.68
CA THR A 48 -16.52 12.47 6.92
C THR A 48 -16.11 11.00 6.84
N VAL A 49 -14.83 10.71 7.07
CA VAL A 49 -14.32 9.34 7.20
C VAL A 49 -14.66 8.81 8.58
N ARG A 50 -15.50 7.77 8.65
CA ARG A 50 -15.86 7.10 9.91
C ARG A 50 -14.85 6.05 10.33
N GLY A 51 -14.10 5.48 9.39
CA GLY A 51 -13.08 4.47 9.67
C GLY A 51 -12.83 3.58 8.45
N SER A 52 -12.38 2.35 8.70
CA SER A 52 -12.23 1.30 7.69
C SER A 52 -13.06 0.09 8.08
N ALA A 53 -13.59 -0.63 7.10
CA ALA A 53 -14.28 -1.90 7.32
C ALA A 53 -13.39 -2.95 8.02
N LEU A 54 -12.07 -2.77 8.00
CA LEU A 54 -11.08 -3.69 8.57
C LEU A 54 -10.53 -3.24 9.93
N ILE A 55 -10.85 -2.03 10.39
CA ILE A 55 -10.33 -1.47 11.63
C ILE A 55 -11.46 -1.34 12.65
N GLY A 56 -11.34 -2.06 13.76
CA GLY A 56 -12.20 -1.89 14.92
C GLY A 56 -11.92 -0.57 15.66
N GLN A 57 -12.98 0.07 16.15
CA GLN A 57 -12.88 1.29 16.95
C GLN A 57 -13.08 0.98 18.42
N ASN A 58 -12.54 1.84 19.29
CA ASN A 58 -12.77 1.73 20.72
C ASN A 58 -14.17 2.24 21.06
N PHE A 59 -15.11 1.33 21.27
CA PHE A 59 -16.47 1.64 21.69
C PHE A 59 -16.60 1.46 23.21
N THR A 60 -16.78 2.56 23.95
CA THR A 60 -16.96 2.55 25.41
C THR A 60 -18.36 2.97 25.86
N GLY A 61 -19.20 3.43 24.94
CA GLY A 61 -20.56 3.85 25.22
C GLY A 61 -21.51 2.66 25.37
N ASN A 62 -22.39 2.71 26.37
CA ASN A 62 -23.34 1.63 26.71
C ASN A 62 -24.36 1.27 25.61
N GLY A 63 -24.47 2.07 24.54
CA GLY A 63 -25.35 1.83 23.39
C GLY A 63 -24.65 1.21 22.17
N TYR A 64 -23.35 0.95 22.27
CA TYR A 64 -22.62 0.15 21.30
C TYR A 64 -22.64 -1.33 21.71
N PHE A 65 -22.08 -2.20 20.86
CA PHE A 65 -22.11 -3.66 20.98
C PHE A 65 -21.65 -4.20 22.35
#